data_AF-A0A564IMW7-F1
#
_entry.id   AF-A0A564IMW7-F1
#
_cell.length_a   1.000
_cell.length_b   1.000
_cell.length_c   1.000
_cell.angle_alpha   90.00
_cell.angle_beta   90.00
_cell.angle_gamma   90.00
#
_symmetry.space_group_name_H-M   'P 1'
#
loop_
_entity.id
_entity.type
_entity.pdbx_description
1 polymer ?
#
loop_
_entity_poly.entity_id
_entity_poly.type
_entity_poly.pdbx_seq_one_letter_code
_entity_poly.pdbx_strand_id
1 'polypeptide(L)'
;MAKQLYTVPFPLVDITVVPDDEIVQHRRVALLELMQKHIRQRDLLGIVEHLTTILLSGYANDRQLKTLFNYLIHSGKALRLGRFIREVAQRVPQHKEKLMTIAERLREVGRRQGKREGRLEGRLEGVEEGQRAEALRIARTMLADGMALDTVLRITGLPEADITVNNH
;
A
#
# COMPACT_ATOMS: atom_id res chain seq x y z
N MET A 1 -3.61 2.57 44.18
CA MET A 1 -3.38 1.60 43.08
C MET A 1 -2.76 2.21 41.82
N ALA A 2 -3.29 3.30 41.23
CA ALA A 2 -2.68 3.89 40.02
C ALA A 2 -1.21 4.35 40.22
N LYS A 3 -0.90 4.98 41.35
CA LYS A 3 0.46 5.48 41.63
C LYS A 3 1.51 4.36 41.58
N GLN A 4 1.23 3.16 42.10
CA GLN A 4 2.14 2.01 42.08
C GLN A 4 2.32 1.39 40.69
N LEU A 5 1.35 1.53 39.78
CA LEU A 5 1.46 1.05 38.39
C LEU A 5 2.27 1.99 37.50
N TYR A 6 2.29 3.30 37.80
CA TYR A 6 2.96 4.32 36.98
C TYR A 6 4.29 4.82 37.54
N THR A 7 4.69 4.41 38.75
CA THR A 7 5.96 4.86 39.38
C THR A 7 7.04 3.80 39.46
N VAL A 8 6.74 2.54 39.09
CA VAL A 8 7.76 1.51 38.92
C VAL A 8 8.30 1.51 37.48
N PRO A 9 9.58 1.16 37.27
CA PRO A 9 10.14 1.00 35.94
C PRO A 9 9.28 0.03 35.12
N PHE A 10 8.86 0.46 33.93
CA PHE A 10 8.13 -0.42 33.02
C PHE A 10 9.11 -1.42 32.40
N PRO A 11 8.89 -2.74 32.54
CA PRO A 11 9.70 -3.71 31.84
C PRO A 11 9.44 -3.57 30.34
N LEU A 12 10.48 -3.20 29.59
CA LEU A 12 10.46 -3.19 28.14
C LEU A 12 10.86 -4.59 27.65
N VAL A 13 10.00 -5.20 26.84
CA VAL A 13 10.28 -6.47 26.18
C VAL A 13 10.63 -6.18 24.73
N ASP A 14 11.84 -6.55 24.32
CA ASP A 14 12.23 -6.50 22.92
C ASP A 14 11.74 -7.77 22.21
N ILE A 15 10.61 -7.66 21.51
CA ILE A 15 9.99 -8.77 20.79
C ILE A 15 10.86 -9.22 19.60
N THR A 16 11.79 -8.38 19.11
CA THR A 16 12.59 -8.70 17.92
C THR A 16 13.59 -9.84 18.16
N VAL A 17 14.01 -10.05 19.41
CA VAL A 17 14.95 -11.10 19.80
C VAL A 17 14.26 -12.37 20.32
N VAL A 18 12.96 -12.31 20.63
CA VAL A 18 12.21 -13.46 21.13
C VAL A 18 11.98 -14.47 20.00
N PRO A 19 12.34 -15.76 20.14
CA PRO A 19 12.08 -16.78 19.13
C PRO A 19 10.58 -16.95 18.82
N ASP A 20 10.23 -17.27 17.57
CA ASP A 20 8.82 -17.42 17.19
C ASP A 20 8.14 -18.59 17.92
N ASP A 21 8.88 -19.67 18.18
CA ASP A 21 8.39 -20.82 18.96
C ASP A 21 8.07 -20.45 20.40
N GLU A 22 8.78 -19.47 20.97
CA GLU A 22 8.48 -18.92 22.30
C GLU A 22 7.24 -18.03 22.23
N ILE A 23 7.15 -17.14 21.23
CA ILE A 23 5.99 -16.27 21.00
C ILE A 23 4.69 -17.08 20.91
N VAL A 24 4.69 -18.23 20.23
CA VAL A 24 3.51 -19.10 20.11
C VAL A 24 2.94 -19.50 21.48
N GLN A 25 3.78 -19.61 22.52
CA GLN A 25 3.37 -19.97 23.88
C GLN A 25 2.71 -18.82 24.64
N HIS A 26 2.78 -17.57 24.14
CA HIS A 26 2.26 -16.39 24.82
C HIS A 26 0.72 -16.23 24.70
N ARG A 27 0.04 -17.26 24.21
CA ARG A 27 -1.44 -17.38 24.18
C ARG A 27 -2.12 -16.20 23.47
N ARG A 28 -2.78 -15.31 24.23
CA ARG A 28 -3.61 -14.22 23.69
C ARG A 28 -2.77 -13.09 23.09
N VAL A 29 -1.55 -12.86 23.58
CA VAL A 29 -0.69 -11.78 23.08
C VAL A 29 0.19 -12.23 21.90
N ALA A 30 0.41 -13.54 21.76
CA ALA A 30 1.21 -14.18 20.72
C ALA A 30 0.92 -13.66 19.31
N LEU A 31 -0.36 -13.51 18.95
CA LEU A 31 -0.74 -13.02 17.62
C LEU A 31 -0.19 -11.62 17.36
N LEU A 32 -0.29 -10.72 18.33
CA LEU A 32 0.16 -9.34 18.17
C LEU A 32 1.68 -9.25 18.18
N GLU A 33 2.34 -10.04 19.02
CA GLU A 33 3.81 -10.10 19.09
C GLU A 33 4.42 -10.63 17.80
N LEU A 34 3.94 -11.78 17.31
CA LEU A 34 4.38 -12.36 16.04
C LEU A 34 4.19 -11.34 14.91
N MET A 35 3.07 -10.61 14.92
CA MET A 35 2.83 -9.60 13.91
C MET A 35 3.73 -8.37 14.01
N GLN A 36 3.95 -7.86 15.22
CA GLN A 36 4.81 -6.70 15.43
C GLN A 36 6.27 -7.03 15.09
N LYS A 37 6.76 -8.21 15.46
CA LYS A 37 8.10 -8.68 15.12
C LYS A 37 8.33 -8.70 13.61
N HIS A 38 7.37 -9.25 12.86
CA HIS A 38 7.52 -9.46 11.42
C HIS A 38 6.99 -8.32 10.56
N ILE A 39 6.54 -7.20 11.15
CA ILE A 39 5.84 -6.13 10.41
C ILE A 39 6.66 -5.46 9.30
N ARG A 40 7.99 -5.45 9.44
CA ARG A 40 8.89 -4.85 8.44
C ARG A 40 9.36 -5.85 7.39
N GLN A 41 9.06 -7.14 7.55
CA GLN A 41 9.44 -8.16 6.59
C GLN A 41 8.57 -8.05 5.34
N ARG A 42 9.22 -8.14 4.18
CA ARG A 42 8.52 -8.09 2.89
C ARG A 42 7.79 -9.39 2.58
N ASP A 43 8.33 -10.51 3.03
CA ASP A 43 7.76 -11.84 2.85
C ASP A 43 7.25 -12.37 4.19
N LEU A 44 5.94 -12.54 4.29
CA LEU A 44 5.26 -13.06 5.47
C LEU A 44 5.04 -14.58 5.39
N LEU A 45 5.49 -15.26 4.33
CA LEU A 45 5.32 -16.70 4.22
C LEU A 45 6.09 -17.46 5.31
N GLY A 46 7.20 -16.90 5.81
CA GLY A 46 8.02 -17.48 6.88
C GLY A 46 7.30 -17.63 8.22
N ILE A 47 6.21 -16.89 8.46
CA ILE A 47 5.46 -16.95 9.72
C ILE A 47 4.13 -17.71 9.62
N VAL A 48 3.82 -18.30 8.46
CA VAL A 48 2.54 -18.97 8.25
C VAL A 48 2.34 -20.11 9.23
N GLU A 49 3.37 -20.89 9.52
CA GLU A 49 3.31 -22.03 10.43
C GLU A 49 3.02 -21.59 11.88
N HIS A 50 3.77 -20.61 12.40
CA HIS A 50 3.56 -20.05 13.74
C HIS A 50 2.19 -19.38 13.87
N LEU A 51 1.78 -18.61 12.85
CA LEU A 51 0.46 -17.99 12.84
C LEU A 51 -0.66 -19.03 12.83
N THR A 52 -0.55 -20.08 12.01
CA THR A 52 -1.50 -21.20 11.99
C THR A 52 -1.60 -21.84 13.37
N THR A 53 -0.47 -22.06 14.05
CA THR A 53 -0.45 -22.64 15.39
C THR A 53 -1.21 -21.77 16.40
N ILE A 54 -0.97 -20.45 16.39
CA ILE A 54 -1.67 -19.48 17.26
C ILE A 54 -3.18 -19.43 16.95
N LEU A 55 -3.57 -19.54 15.69
CA LEU A 55 -4.98 -19.53 15.30
C LEU A 55 -5.69 -20.83 15.70
N LEU A 56 -5.02 -21.97 15.57
CA LEU A 56 -5.57 -23.28 15.95
C LEU A 56 -5.68 -23.45 17.47
N SER A 57 -4.83 -22.77 18.25
CA SER A 57 -4.89 -22.83 19.72
C SER A 57 -6.16 -22.18 20.32
N GLY A 58 -6.96 -21.48 19.50
CA GLY A 58 -8.22 -20.85 19.91
C GLY A 58 -8.06 -19.59 20.78
N TYR A 59 -6.85 -19.09 20.98
CA TYR A 59 -6.62 -17.87 21.75
C TYR A 59 -6.92 -16.59 20.97
N ALA A 60 -6.83 -16.65 19.64
CA ALA A 60 -7.15 -15.56 18.75
C ALA A 60 -8.66 -15.42 18.59
N ASN A 61 -9.21 -14.25 18.95
CA ASN A 61 -10.61 -13.93 18.69
C ASN A 61 -10.79 -13.11 17.40
N ASP A 62 -12.04 -12.98 16.96
CA ASP A 62 -12.41 -12.24 15.74
C ASP A 62 -11.91 -10.79 15.72
N ARG A 63 -11.82 -10.13 16.88
CA ARG A 63 -11.29 -8.76 16.98
C ARG A 63 -9.80 -8.74 16.70
N GLN A 64 -9.05 -9.68 17.27
CA GLN A 64 -7.60 -9.81 17.03
C GLN A 64 -7.30 -10.17 15.58
N LEU A 65 -8.11 -11.06 14.99
CA LEU A 65 -8.00 -11.40 13.58
C LEU A 65 -8.27 -10.17 12.68
N LYS A 66 -9.32 -9.39 12.96
CA LYS A 66 -9.57 -8.11 12.26
C LYS A 66 -8.43 -7.11 12.45
N THR A 67 -7.87 -6.99 13.65
CA THR A 67 -6.73 -6.09 13.94
C THR A 67 -5.49 -6.50 13.16
N LEU A 68 -5.14 -7.79 13.14
CA LEU A 68 -4.08 -8.36 12.29
C LEU A 68 -4.22 -7.87 10.84
N PHE A 69 -5.42 -8.03 10.27
CA PHE A 69 -5.66 -7.66 8.88
C PHE A 69 -5.59 -6.16 8.62
N ASN A 70 -6.24 -5.36 9.46
CA ASN A 70 -6.14 -3.91 9.36
C ASN A 70 -4.67 -3.49 9.42
N TYR A 71 -3.88 -4.10 10.30
CA TYR A 71 -2.47 -3.79 10.46
C TYR A 71 -1.63 -4.18 9.23
N LEU A 72 -1.91 -5.34 8.62
CA LEU A 72 -1.25 -5.80 7.38
C LEU A 72 -1.55 -4.91 6.16
N ILE A 73 -2.72 -4.29 6.11
CA ILE A 73 -3.09 -3.34 5.03
C ILE A 73 -2.27 -2.06 5.15
N HIS A 74 -2.28 -1.46 6.35
CA HIS A 74 -1.72 -0.13 6.56
C HIS A 74 -0.20 -0.14 6.59
N SER A 75 0.43 -1.29 6.84
CA SER A 75 1.89 -1.42 6.84
C SER A 75 2.52 -1.43 5.43
N GLY A 76 1.73 -1.57 4.36
CA GLY A 76 2.11 -1.25 2.97
C GLY A 76 3.28 -2.04 2.36
N LYS A 77 3.86 -3.00 3.09
CA LYS A 77 5.14 -3.65 2.74
C LYS A 77 5.04 -5.15 2.46
N ALA A 78 3.88 -5.77 2.73
CA ALA A 78 3.68 -7.19 2.51
C ALA A 78 3.48 -7.48 1.01
N LEU A 79 4.57 -7.75 0.30
CA LEU A 79 4.51 -8.37 -1.01
C LEU A 79 3.75 -9.70 -0.84
N ARG A 80 2.76 -9.95 -1.70
CA ARG A 80 2.01 -11.23 -1.72
C ARG A 80 1.08 -11.49 -0.52
N LEU A 81 0.54 -10.45 0.12
CA LEU A 81 -0.50 -10.61 1.17
C LEU A 81 -1.64 -11.55 0.75
N GLY A 82 -2.08 -11.49 -0.52
CA GLY A 82 -3.10 -12.41 -1.04
C GLY A 82 -2.68 -13.89 -1.04
N ARG A 83 -1.39 -14.21 -1.22
CA ARG A 83 -0.87 -15.58 -1.10
C ARG A 83 -0.82 -16.01 0.36
N PHE A 84 -0.28 -15.16 1.22
CA PHE A 84 -0.24 -15.38 2.67
C PHE A 84 -1.61 -15.75 3.23
N ILE A 85 -2.67 -14.99 2.89
CA ILE A 85 -4.02 -15.27 3.38
C ILE A 85 -4.53 -16.64 2.92
N ARG A 86 -4.25 -17.03 1.66
CA ARG A 86 -4.64 -18.35 1.14
C ARG A 86 -3.92 -19.48 1.88
N GLU A 87 -2.62 -19.32 2.10
CA GLU A 87 -1.78 -20.29 2.81
C GLU A 87 -2.27 -20.52 4.25
N VAL A 88 -2.61 -19.44 4.96
CA VAL A 88 -3.18 -19.53 6.31
C VAL A 88 -4.57 -20.16 6.29
N ALA A 89 -5.43 -19.76 5.33
CA ALA A 89 -6.80 -20.28 5.23
C ALA A 89 -6.88 -21.75 4.83
N GLN A 90 -5.90 -22.27 4.09
CA GLN A 90 -5.78 -23.70 3.79
C GLN A 90 -5.47 -24.52 5.03
N ARG A 91 -4.63 -23.98 5.93
CA ARG A 91 -4.19 -24.67 7.15
C ARG A 91 -5.17 -24.50 8.32
N VAL A 92 -6.06 -23.51 8.27
CA VAL A 92 -7.03 -23.22 9.34
C VAL A 92 -8.47 -23.17 8.78
N PRO A 93 -9.09 -24.33 8.46
CA PRO A 93 -10.39 -24.40 7.80
C PRO A 93 -11.50 -23.67 8.55
N GLN A 94 -11.46 -23.70 9.90
CA GLN A 94 -12.42 -23.00 10.78
C GLN A 94 -12.45 -21.47 10.61
N HIS A 95 -11.40 -20.88 10.04
CA HIS A 95 -11.33 -19.44 9.75
C HIS A 95 -11.36 -19.14 8.25
N LYS A 96 -11.43 -20.16 7.39
CA LYS A 96 -11.29 -20.02 5.93
C LYS A 96 -12.25 -18.98 5.34
N GLU A 97 -13.54 -19.08 5.65
CA GLU A 97 -14.56 -18.15 5.13
C GLU A 97 -14.24 -16.70 5.52
N LYS A 98 -14.01 -16.46 6.82
CA LYS A 98 -13.66 -15.13 7.34
C LYS A 98 -12.39 -14.58 6.69
N LEU A 99 -11.36 -15.43 6.55
CA LEU A 99 -10.09 -15.08 5.90
C LEU A 99 -10.30 -14.72 4.42
N MET A 100 -11.18 -15.45 3.71
CA MET A 100 -11.51 -15.17 2.31
C MET A 100 -12.30 -13.88 2.14
N THR A 101 -13.32 -13.62 2.97
CA THR A 101 -14.05 -12.35 2.97
C THR A 101 -13.12 -11.15 3.16
N ILE A 102 -12.13 -11.31 4.05
CA ILE A 102 -11.12 -10.27 4.26
C ILE A 102 -10.22 -10.13 3.03
N ALA A 103 -9.75 -11.24 2.44
CA ALA A 103 -8.99 -11.23 1.18
C ALA A 103 -9.74 -10.55 0.03
N GLU A 104 -11.06 -10.70 -0.05
CA GLU A 104 -11.90 -10.06 -1.06
C GLU A 104 -12.00 -8.56 -0.84
N ARG A 105 -12.31 -8.15 0.38
CA ARG A 105 -12.37 -6.74 0.76
C ARG A 105 -11.03 -6.03 0.52
N LEU A 106 -9.92 -6.72 0.79
CA LEU A 106 -8.57 -6.26 0.47
C LEU A 106 -8.38 -5.95 -1.01
N ARG A 107 -8.75 -6.90 -1.88
CA ARG A 107 -8.68 -6.70 -3.33
C ARG A 107 -9.58 -5.55 -3.78
N GLU A 108 -10.76 -5.41 -3.19
CA GLU A 108 -11.70 -4.34 -3.52
C GLU A 108 -11.15 -2.96 -3.15
N VAL A 109 -10.60 -2.80 -1.95
CA VAL A 109 -9.95 -1.55 -1.51
C VAL A 109 -8.78 -1.20 -2.44
N GLY A 110 -7.90 -2.17 -2.72
CA GLY A 110 -6.78 -1.96 -3.64
C GLY A 110 -7.23 -1.55 -5.05
N ARG A 111 -8.27 -2.19 -5.60
CA ARG A 111 -8.84 -1.79 -6.90
C ARG A 111 -9.42 -0.39 -6.89
N ARG A 112 -10.15 -0.02 -5.82
CA ARG A 112 -10.73 1.33 -5.70
C ARG A 112 -9.65 2.40 -5.61
N GLN A 113 -8.59 2.15 -4.84
CA GLN A 113 -7.45 3.05 -4.72
C GLN A 113 -6.73 3.21 -6.06
N GLY A 114 -6.37 2.12 -6.73
CA GLY A 114 -5.71 2.19 -8.05
C GLY A 114 -6.57 2.89 -9.11
N LYS A 115 -7.89 2.70 -9.11
CA LYS A 115 -8.81 3.44 -10.01
C LYS A 115 -8.91 4.93 -9.69
N ARG A 116 -8.66 5.33 -8.44
CA ARG A 116 -8.68 6.74 -8.03
C ARG A 116 -7.37 7.41 -8.41
N GLU A 117 -6.25 6.76 -8.11
CA GLU A 117 -4.90 7.21 -8.46
C GLU A 117 -4.76 7.34 -9.98
N GLY A 118 -5.07 6.28 -10.74
CA GLY A 118 -4.98 6.33 -12.21
C GLY A 118 -5.92 7.34 -12.87
N ARG A 119 -7.08 7.65 -12.26
CA ARG A 119 -7.94 8.75 -12.75
C ARG A 119 -7.36 10.13 -12.47
N LEU A 120 -6.67 10.30 -11.35
CA LEU A 120 -6.04 11.56 -11.00
C LEU A 120 -4.83 11.81 -11.90
N GLU A 121 -3.96 10.80 -12.05
CA GLU A 121 -2.80 10.83 -12.94
C GLU A 121 -3.23 11.09 -14.38
N GLY A 122 -4.15 10.28 -14.93
CA GLY A 122 -4.62 10.47 -16.30
C GLY A 122 -5.34 11.81 -16.53
N ARG A 123 -5.93 12.42 -15.50
CA ARG A 123 -6.49 13.77 -15.61
C ARG A 123 -5.39 14.84 -15.64
N LEU A 124 -4.35 14.70 -14.83
CA LEU A 124 -3.23 15.65 -14.81
C LEU A 124 -2.46 15.58 -16.14
N GLU A 125 -2.11 14.37 -16.57
CA GLU A 125 -1.45 14.12 -17.86
C GLU A 125 -2.30 14.64 -19.01
N GLY A 126 -3.60 14.32 -19.05
CA GLY A 126 -4.49 14.79 -20.11
C GLY A 126 -4.68 16.32 -20.15
N VAL A 127 -4.62 17.01 -19.00
CA VAL A 127 -4.66 18.47 -18.96
C VAL A 127 -3.35 19.07 -19.49
N GLU A 128 -2.21 18.52 -19.08
CA GLU A 128 -0.89 18.98 -19.54
C GLU A 128 -0.70 18.74 -21.04
N GLU A 129 -1.02 17.54 -21.52
CA GLU A 129 -1.00 17.19 -22.94
C GLU A 129 -1.95 18.08 -23.75
N GLY A 130 -3.17 18.30 -23.25
CA GLY A 130 -4.15 19.17 -23.91
C GLY A 130 -3.69 20.63 -24.01
N GLN A 131 -3.13 21.17 -22.93
CA GLN A 131 -2.56 22.53 -22.93
C GLN A 131 -1.39 22.65 -23.90
N ARG A 132 -0.49 21.66 -23.91
CA ARG A 132 0.66 21.64 -24.81
C ARG A 132 0.25 21.51 -26.28
N ALA A 133 -0.71 20.63 -26.57
CA ALA A 133 -1.25 20.46 -27.91
C ALA A 133 -1.91 21.73 -28.44
N GLU A 134 -2.69 22.42 -27.59
CA GLU A 134 -3.34 23.67 -27.98
C GLU A 134 -2.34 24.81 -28.16
N ALA A 135 -1.34 24.93 -27.29
CA ALA A 135 -0.25 25.90 -27.45
C ALA A 135 0.50 25.69 -28.77
N LEU A 136 0.80 24.44 -29.13
CA LEU A 136 1.43 24.10 -30.41
C LEU A 136 0.54 24.43 -31.60
N ARG A 137 -0.78 24.17 -31.50
CA ARG A 137 -1.75 24.51 -32.54
C ARG A 137 -1.78 26.02 -32.79
N ILE A 138 -1.84 26.82 -31.72
CA ILE A 138 -1.81 28.29 -31.80
C ILE A 138 -0.50 28.78 -32.40
N ALA A 139 0.64 28.25 -31.95
CA ALA A 139 1.96 28.60 -32.49
C ALA A 139 2.05 28.37 -34.00
N ARG A 140 1.53 27.23 -34.48
CA ARG A 140 1.49 26.91 -35.91
C ARG A 140 0.61 27.88 -36.70
N THR A 141 -0.55 28.24 -36.17
CA THR A 141 -1.43 29.24 -36.81
C THR A 141 -0.75 30.61 -36.88
N MET A 142 -0.10 31.07 -35.80
CA MET A 142 0.63 32.34 -35.80
C MET A 142 1.76 32.37 -36.83
N LEU A 143 2.52 31.28 -36.98
CA LEU A 143 3.57 31.16 -37.99
C LEU A 143 2.99 31.17 -39.42
N ALA A 144 1.88 30.45 -39.64
CA ALA A 144 1.19 30.44 -40.94
C ALA A 144 0.66 31.83 -41.33
N ASP A 145 0.25 32.63 -40.35
CA ASP A 145 -0.18 34.03 -40.52
C ASP A 145 1.00 35.00 -40.69
N GLY A 146 2.25 34.50 -40.74
CA GLY A 146 3.45 35.28 -41.03
C GLY A 146 4.10 35.95 -39.81
N MET A 147 3.72 35.58 -38.59
CA MET A 147 4.36 36.09 -37.38
C MET A 147 5.79 35.55 -37.23
N ALA A 148 6.74 36.41 -36.88
CA ALA A 148 8.13 36.00 -36.69
C ALA A 148 8.29 34.99 -35.54
N LEU A 149 9.15 33.98 -35.73
CA LEU A 149 9.38 32.88 -34.77
C LEU A 149 9.69 33.37 -33.35
N ASP A 150 10.56 34.37 -33.21
CA ASP A 150 10.91 34.98 -31.91
C ASP A 150 9.68 35.55 -31.17
N THR A 151 8.76 36.18 -31.93
CA THR A 151 7.50 36.70 -31.36
C THR A 151 6.59 35.56 -30.91
N VAL A 152 6.51 34.47 -31.69
CA VAL A 152 5.68 33.30 -31.35
C VAL A 152 6.21 32.58 -30.11
N LEU A 153 7.53 32.39 -29.99
CA LEU A 153 8.17 31.78 -28.81
C LEU A 153 7.86 32.60 -27.54
N ARG A 154 7.97 33.92 -27.63
CA ARG A 154 7.69 34.83 -26.50
C ARG A 154 6.21 34.82 -26.08
N ILE A 155 5.27 34.72 -27.03
CA ILE A 155 3.82 34.74 -26.75
C ILE A 155 3.33 33.40 -26.21
N THR A 156 3.78 32.29 -26.80
CA THR A 156 3.31 30.94 -26.45
C THR A 156 4.07 30.32 -25.28
N GLY A 157 5.26 30.84 -24.98
CA GLY A 157 6.13 30.30 -23.93
C GLY A 157 6.69 28.91 -24.24
N LEU A 158 6.49 28.41 -25.47
CA LEU A 158 7.01 27.13 -25.91
C LEU A 158 8.52 27.23 -26.22
N PRO A 159 9.31 26.19 -25.91
CA PRO A 159 10.69 26.13 -26.33
C PRO A 159 10.79 25.92 -27.85
N GLU A 160 11.84 26.46 -28.47
CA GLU A 160 12.03 26.38 -29.92
C GLU A 160 12.08 24.94 -30.45
N ALA A 161 12.63 24.02 -29.66
CA ALA A 161 12.65 22.59 -29.96
C ALA A 161 11.23 22.00 -30.15
N ASP A 162 10.24 22.46 -29.39
CA ASP A 162 8.87 21.93 -29.48
C ASP A 162 8.15 22.37 -30.77
N ILE A 163 8.55 23.53 -31.32
CA ILE A 163 7.98 24.09 -32.55
C ILE A 163 8.67 23.53 -33.80
N THR A 164 10.00 23.35 -33.76
CA THR A 164 10.83 22.98 -34.91
C THR A 164 10.80 21.48 -35.26
N VAL A 165 10.57 20.60 -34.28
CA VAL A 165 10.58 19.12 -34.47
C VAL A 165 9.46 18.61 -35.39
N ASN A 166 8.45 19.42 -35.72
CA ASN A 166 7.30 19.03 -36.56
C ASN A 166 7.23 19.70 -37.94
N ASN A 167 8.30 20.36 -38.40
CA ASN A 167 8.38 21.00 -39.73
C ASN A 167 9.10 20.14 -40.80
N HIS A 168 8.98 18.81 -40.73
CA HIS A 168 9.47 17.88 -41.77
C HIS A 168 8.34 17.18 -42.50
#